data_AF-A0A3D3A879-F1
#
_entry.id   AF-A0A3D3A879-F1
#
_cell.length_a   1.000
_cell.length_b   1.000
_cell.length_c   1.000
_cell.angle_alpha   90.00
_cell.angle_beta   90.00
_cell.angle_gamma   90.00
#
_symmetry.space_group_name_H-M   'P 1'
#
loop_
_entity.id
_entity.type
_entity.pdbx_description
1 polymer ?
#
loop_
_entity_poly.entity_id
_entity_poly.type
_entity_poly.pdbx_seq_one_letter_code
_entity_poly.pdbx_strand_id
1 'polypeptide(L)'
;MLRPFFAALLSAFFSFPALAQCDDVNANDICDADETGCTIELACNYDPSAVFPDPSSCDFVSCLSFGCTDENACNYDEAVTYDDGSCAYSAFPYACDGTCLNDTDGDGTCDEFETLG
;
A
#
# COMPACT_ATOMS: atom_id res chain seq x y z
N MET A 1 38.10 57.23 14.58
CA MET A 1 38.53 57.58 13.21
C MET A 1 37.42 57.19 12.26
N LEU A 2 36.91 58.15 11.49
CA LEU A 2 35.83 57.96 10.52
C LEU A 2 36.26 57.05 9.36
N ARG A 3 35.33 56.23 8.87
CA ARG A 3 34.97 56.18 7.44
C ARG A 3 33.46 55.91 7.27
N PRO A 4 32.77 56.54 6.29
CA PRO A 4 31.39 56.96 6.50
C PRO A 4 30.41 56.59 5.34
N PHE A 5 29.12 56.89 5.55
CA PHE A 5 28.05 57.07 4.54
C PHE A 5 27.75 55.93 3.56
N PHE A 6 26.63 55.22 3.77
CA PHE A 6 25.45 55.26 2.87
C PHE A 6 24.29 54.51 3.54
N ALA A 7 23.62 55.18 4.48
CA ALA A 7 22.31 54.77 4.95
C ALA A 7 21.30 55.73 4.29
N ALA A 8 20.60 55.25 3.26
CA ALA A 8 19.46 55.95 2.69
C ALA A 8 18.48 54.97 2.06
N LEU A 9 17.28 54.94 2.68
CA LEU A 9 15.96 54.67 2.10
C LEU A 9 15.75 53.37 1.29
N LEU A 10 14.95 52.45 1.85
CA LEU A 10 13.54 52.37 1.44
C LEU A 10 12.71 51.55 2.45
N SER A 11 11.70 52.20 2.98
CA SER A 11 10.53 51.64 3.65
C SER A 11 9.82 50.59 2.79
N ALA A 12 9.52 49.41 3.35
CA ALA A 12 8.25 48.70 3.22
C ALA A 12 8.38 47.21 3.59
N PHE A 13 7.46 46.71 4.44
CA PHE A 13 6.82 45.38 4.35
C PHE A 13 7.78 44.17 4.23
N PHE A 14 7.91 43.28 5.21
CA PHE A 14 6.86 42.39 5.65
C PHE A 14 7.23 41.85 7.03
N SER A 15 6.23 41.75 7.89
CA SER A 15 6.22 40.73 8.93
C SER A 15 6.35 39.40 8.20
N PHE A 16 7.54 38.79 8.21
CA PHE A 16 7.64 37.38 7.86
C PHE A 16 7.39 36.61 9.16
N PRO A 17 6.18 36.04 9.36
CA PRO A 17 5.96 35.11 10.44
C PRO A 17 6.87 33.90 10.18
N ALA A 18 7.13 33.10 11.20
CA ALA A 18 7.88 31.85 11.08
C ALA A 18 7.42 31.02 9.86
N LEU A 19 8.16 31.09 8.76
CA LEU A 19 8.14 30.09 7.71
C LEU A 19 9.43 29.32 7.93
N ALA A 20 9.29 28.02 8.17
CA ALA A 20 10.40 27.11 8.34
C ALA A 20 11.45 27.38 7.26
N GLN A 21 12.68 27.67 7.69
CA GLN A 21 13.85 27.61 6.85
C GLN A 21 13.99 26.14 6.44
N CYS A 22 13.35 25.73 5.35
CA CYS A 22 13.60 24.42 4.79
C CYS A 22 14.97 24.43 4.11
N ASP A 23 15.68 23.30 4.20
CA ASP A 23 16.90 23.10 3.41
C ASP A 23 16.46 22.90 1.96
N ASP A 24 17.01 23.70 1.07
CA ASP A 24 16.84 23.60 -0.38
C ASP A 24 18.25 23.62 -0.97
N VAL A 25 18.85 22.43 -1.06
CA VAL A 25 20.26 22.28 -1.44
C VAL A 25 20.46 22.52 -2.93
N ASN A 26 19.43 22.28 -3.74
CA ASN A 26 19.51 22.37 -5.21
C ASN A 26 18.96 23.71 -5.77
N ALA A 27 18.40 24.56 -4.90
CA ALA A 27 17.88 25.89 -5.17
C ALA A 27 16.77 25.91 -6.24
N ASN A 28 15.88 24.92 -6.22
CA ASN A 28 14.73 24.84 -7.13
C ASN A 28 13.42 25.39 -6.53
N ASP A 29 13.49 26.03 -5.36
CA ASP A 29 12.36 26.57 -4.60
C ASP A 29 11.40 25.48 -4.04
N ILE A 30 11.89 24.24 -3.93
CA ILE A 30 11.23 23.13 -3.24
C ILE A 30 12.10 22.72 -2.04
N CYS A 31 11.47 22.38 -0.92
CA CYS A 31 12.18 21.94 0.26
C CYS A 31 12.68 20.50 0.09
N ASP A 32 13.92 20.20 0.46
CA ASP A 32 14.52 18.85 0.37
C ASP A 32 13.66 17.78 1.08
N ALA A 33 12.98 18.16 2.16
CA ALA A 33 12.07 17.29 2.90
C ALA A 33 10.80 16.90 2.12
N ASP A 34 10.41 17.71 1.14
CA ASP A 34 9.29 17.42 0.22
C ASP A 34 9.79 16.73 -1.07
N GLU A 35 11.11 16.63 -1.26
CA GLU A 35 11.78 15.91 -2.35
C GLU A 35 12.38 14.56 -1.88
N THR A 36 12.03 14.13 -0.66
CA THR A 36 12.43 12.84 -0.10
C THR A 36 11.42 11.76 -0.48
N GLY A 37 11.90 10.58 -0.87
CA GLY A 37 11.01 9.49 -1.23
C GLY A 37 11.72 8.25 -1.76
N CYS A 38 10.91 7.29 -2.20
CA CYS A 38 11.43 6.04 -2.72
C CYS A 38 11.84 6.17 -4.19
N THR A 39 13.12 6.08 -4.50
CA THR A 39 13.64 6.13 -5.88
C THR A 39 13.86 4.75 -6.50
N ILE A 40 13.33 3.68 -5.89
CA ILE A 40 13.51 2.30 -6.35
C ILE A 40 12.32 1.92 -7.23
N GLU A 41 12.54 1.66 -8.53
CA GLU A 41 11.48 1.37 -9.52
C GLU A 41 10.63 0.13 -9.19
N LEU A 42 11.14 -0.77 -8.35
CA LEU A 42 10.43 -1.97 -7.89
C LEU A 42 9.54 -1.73 -6.67
N ALA A 43 9.56 -0.53 -6.08
CA ALA A 43 8.70 -0.19 -4.96
C ALA A 43 7.32 0.25 -5.45
N CYS A 44 6.29 -0.09 -4.67
CA CYS A 44 4.91 0.27 -4.88
C CYS A 44 4.67 1.79 -4.79
N ASN A 45 5.50 2.49 -4.01
CA ASN A 45 5.48 3.94 -3.86
C ASN A 45 6.67 4.61 -4.53
N TYR A 46 7.18 4.03 -5.63
CA TYR A 46 8.22 4.66 -6.44
C TYR A 46 7.83 6.08 -6.86
N ASP A 47 8.71 7.03 -6.59
CA ASP A 47 8.57 8.43 -6.97
C ASP A 47 9.76 8.86 -7.84
N PRO A 48 9.54 9.12 -9.15
CA PRO A 48 10.60 9.60 -10.04
C PRO A 48 10.99 11.06 -9.78
N SER A 49 10.21 11.81 -8.99
CA SER A 49 10.49 13.20 -8.63
C SER A 49 11.30 13.35 -7.34
N ALA A 50 11.45 12.28 -6.56
CA ALA A 50 12.30 12.28 -5.38
C ALA A 50 13.78 12.46 -5.76
N VAL A 51 14.39 13.54 -5.28
CA VAL A 51 15.81 13.88 -5.49
C VAL A 51 16.67 13.37 -4.34
N PHE A 52 16.08 13.24 -3.15
CA PHE A 52 16.72 12.69 -1.95
C PHE A 52 16.19 11.28 -1.67
N PRO A 53 16.98 10.23 -1.98
CA PRO A 53 16.52 8.86 -1.78
C PRO A 53 16.36 8.55 -0.29
N ASP A 54 15.16 8.13 0.10
CA ASP A 54 14.89 7.52 1.39
C ASP A 54 14.51 6.05 1.19
N PRO A 55 15.47 5.11 1.26
CA PRO A 55 15.20 3.68 1.05
C PRO A 55 14.32 3.09 2.16
N SER A 56 14.19 3.75 3.31
CA SER A 56 13.31 3.30 4.40
C SER A 56 11.84 3.66 4.17
N SER A 57 11.57 4.65 3.31
CA SER A 57 10.23 5.01 2.87
C SER A 57 9.65 4.04 1.84
N CYS A 58 10.49 3.22 1.19
CA CYS A 58 10.08 2.32 0.13
C CYS A 58 9.15 1.20 0.65
N ASP A 59 7.97 1.11 0.06
CA ASP A 59 7.00 0.04 0.26
C ASP A 59 7.07 -0.93 -0.92
N PHE A 60 7.31 -2.21 -0.64
CA PHE A 60 7.44 -3.25 -1.66
C PHE A 60 6.25 -4.21 -1.70
N VAL A 61 5.24 -4.00 -0.86
CA VAL A 61 4.18 -5.00 -0.61
C VAL A 61 2.79 -4.45 -0.84
N SER A 62 2.53 -3.15 -0.65
CA SER A 62 1.15 -2.61 -0.74
C SER A 62 0.49 -2.71 -2.12
N CYS A 63 1.27 -2.77 -3.19
CA CYS A 63 0.79 -2.96 -4.56
C CYS A 63 0.69 -4.44 -4.97
N LEU A 64 1.15 -5.36 -4.12
CA LEU A 64 1.01 -6.79 -4.36
C LEU A 64 -0.35 -7.24 -3.84
N SER A 65 -1.09 -7.97 -4.68
CA SER A 65 -2.40 -8.52 -4.34
C SER A 65 -2.24 -9.97 -3.89
N PHE A 66 -2.63 -10.23 -2.64
CA PHE A 66 -2.50 -11.51 -1.96
C PHE A 66 -3.88 -12.16 -1.76
N GLY A 67 -3.96 -13.47 -1.98
CA GLY A 67 -5.15 -14.28 -1.73
C GLY A 67 -4.99 -15.65 -2.38
N CYS A 68 -6.07 -16.41 -2.53
CA CYS A 68 -5.96 -17.75 -3.11
C CYS A 68 -5.87 -17.72 -4.64
N THR A 69 -4.79 -18.27 -5.20
CA THR A 69 -4.57 -18.36 -6.66
C THR A 69 -4.91 -19.73 -7.25
N ASP A 70 -5.37 -20.70 -6.46
CA ASP A 70 -5.73 -22.03 -6.94
C ASP A 70 -7.18 -22.07 -7.41
N GLU A 71 -7.40 -22.30 -8.72
CA GLU A 71 -8.71 -22.39 -9.36
C GLU A 71 -9.62 -23.50 -8.79
N ASN A 72 -9.06 -24.47 -8.07
CA ASN A 72 -9.82 -25.56 -7.44
C ASN A 72 -10.23 -25.24 -5.98
N ALA A 73 -9.79 -24.10 -5.44
CA ALA A 73 -10.16 -23.67 -4.10
C ALA A 73 -11.51 -22.93 -4.11
N CYS A 74 -12.24 -23.06 -3.02
CA CYS A 74 -13.53 -22.42 -2.78
C CYS A 74 -13.47 -20.90 -2.70
N ASN A 75 -12.31 -20.34 -2.34
CA ASN A 75 -12.07 -18.91 -2.22
C ASN A 75 -11.04 -18.41 -3.25
N TYR A 76 -10.95 -19.09 -4.40
CA TYR A 76 -10.16 -18.61 -5.53
C TYR A 76 -10.54 -17.17 -5.91
N ASP A 77 -9.53 -16.32 -6.08
CA ASP A 77 -9.69 -14.94 -6.55
C ASP A 77 -8.78 -14.69 -7.75
N GLU A 78 -9.36 -14.46 -8.92
CA GLU A 78 -8.61 -14.16 -10.16
C GLU A 78 -7.92 -12.79 -10.13
N ALA A 79 -8.30 -11.90 -9.21
CA ALA A 79 -7.72 -10.57 -9.05
C ALA A 79 -6.43 -10.58 -8.21
N VAL A 80 -6.10 -11.69 -7.56
CA VAL A 80 -4.85 -11.84 -6.79
C VAL A 80 -3.75 -12.47 -7.64
N THR A 81 -2.50 -12.11 -7.38
CA THR A 81 -1.34 -12.60 -8.15
C THR A 81 -0.42 -13.49 -7.31
N TYR A 82 -0.49 -13.36 -5.97
CA TYR A 82 0.37 -14.07 -5.05
C TYR A 82 -0.46 -14.88 -4.06
N ASP A 83 -0.18 -16.17 -3.98
CA ASP A 83 -0.77 -17.05 -2.98
C ASP A 83 -0.29 -16.66 -1.58
N ASP A 84 -1.22 -16.43 -0.66
CA ASP A 84 -0.95 -16.20 0.75
C ASP A 84 -1.16 -17.44 1.63
N GLY A 85 -1.51 -18.58 1.01
CA GLY A 85 -1.81 -19.82 1.70
C GLY A 85 -3.19 -19.84 2.35
N SER A 86 -4.07 -18.90 2.02
CA SER A 86 -5.46 -18.86 2.52
C SER A 86 -6.42 -19.76 1.75
N CYS A 87 -5.97 -20.50 0.74
CA CYS A 87 -6.82 -21.38 -0.06
C CYS A 87 -7.59 -22.40 0.79
N ALA A 88 -8.92 -22.37 0.69
CA ALA A 88 -9.85 -23.28 1.34
C ALA A 88 -10.43 -24.22 0.29
N TYR A 89 -10.43 -25.52 0.57
CA TYR A 89 -10.91 -26.54 -0.36
C TYR A 89 -12.16 -27.23 0.20
N SER A 90 -13.01 -27.73 -0.70
CA SER A 90 -14.13 -28.56 -0.33
C SER A 90 -13.64 -29.80 0.41
N ALA A 91 -14.29 -30.16 1.51
CA ALA A 91 -13.98 -31.34 2.28
C ALA A 91 -15.15 -32.31 2.18
N PHE A 92 -14.95 -33.41 1.45
CA PHE A 92 -15.97 -34.47 1.33
C PHE A 92 -16.50 -34.86 2.74
N PRO A 93 -17.82 -34.92 2.94
CA PRO A 93 -18.90 -34.89 1.93
C PRO A 93 -19.48 -33.49 1.58
N TYR A 94 -18.87 -32.41 2.05
CA TYR A 94 -19.36 -31.05 1.84
C TYR A 94 -18.71 -30.35 0.64
N ALA A 95 -19.52 -29.57 -0.07
CA ALA A 95 -19.09 -28.66 -1.12
C ALA A 95 -18.53 -27.34 -0.54
N CYS A 96 -18.08 -26.45 -1.42
CA CYS A 96 -17.50 -25.15 -1.07
C CYS A 96 -18.47 -24.19 -0.38
N ASP A 97 -19.77 -24.31 -0.66
CA ASP A 97 -20.83 -23.53 -0.02
C ASP A 97 -21.36 -24.20 1.27
N GLY A 98 -20.72 -25.30 1.70
CA GLY A 98 -21.13 -26.09 2.85
C GLY A 98 -22.34 -26.99 2.58
N THR A 99 -22.83 -27.06 1.35
CA THR A 99 -23.91 -27.99 1.00
C THR A 99 -23.41 -29.42 1.04
N CYS A 100 -24.31 -30.33 1.41
CA CYS A 100 -24.02 -31.74 1.28
C CYS A 100 -24.04 -32.15 -0.19
N LEU A 101 -23.00 -32.84 -0.66
CA LEU A 101 -22.96 -33.37 -2.03
C LEU A 101 -23.84 -34.61 -2.21
N ASN A 102 -24.15 -35.30 -1.11
CA ASN A 102 -24.91 -36.55 -1.12
C ASN A 102 -25.96 -36.53 0.01
N ASP A 103 -27.14 -36.01 -0.32
CA ASP A 103 -28.31 -35.92 0.54
C ASP A 103 -29.51 -36.45 -0.27
N THR A 104 -29.85 -37.73 -0.06
CA THR A 104 -30.83 -38.44 -0.88
C THR A 104 -32.27 -38.02 -0.56
N ASP A 105 -32.57 -37.68 0.69
CA ASP A 105 -33.94 -37.38 1.15
C ASP A 105 -34.22 -35.87 1.30
N GLY A 106 -33.18 -35.03 1.26
CA GLY A 106 -33.24 -33.57 1.25
C GLY A 106 -33.47 -32.95 2.62
N ASP A 107 -33.16 -33.65 3.71
CA ASP A 107 -33.39 -33.18 5.08
C ASP A 107 -32.30 -32.22 5.61
N GLY A 108 -31.18 -32.09 4.86
CA GLY A 108 -30.04 -31.24 5.20
C GLY A 108 -28.89 -31.97 5.92
N THR A 109 -29.01 -33.28 6.14
CA THR A 109 -27.95 -34.17 6.63
C THR A 109 -27.31 -34.91 5.45
N CYS A 110 -25.99 -35.16 5.52
CA CYS A 110 -25.34 -35.97 4.49
C CYS A 110 -25.53 -37.46 4.73
N ASP A 111 -25.84 -38.21 3.68
CA ASP A 111 -25.98 -39.67 3.67
C ASP A 111 -24.79 -40.38 4.37
N GLU A 112 -23.56 -39.87 4.23
CA GLU A 112 -22.37 -40.45 4.87
C GLU A 112 -22.40 -40.39 6.40
N PHE A 113 -23.18 -39.47 6.96
CA PHE A 113 -23.41 -39.30 8.39
C PHE A 113 -24.79 -39.77 8.83
N GLU A 114 -25.61 -40.27 7.91
CA GLU A 114 -26.90 -40.87 8.20
C GLU A 114 -26.76 -42.36 8.50
N THR A 115 -27.54 -42.80 9.49
CA THR A 115 -27.66 -44.23 9.78
C THR A 115 -28.86 -44.86 9.07
N LEU A 116 -29.78 -44.04 8.54
CA LEU A 116 -30.98 -44.36 7.76
C LEU A 116 -31.52 -43.05 7.18
N GLY A 117 -31.66 -42.98 5.85
CA GLY A 117 -32.51 -42.02 5.14
C GLY A 117 -33.92 -42.57 4.97
#